data_AF-A0A535IJL7-F1
#
_entry.id   AF-A0A535IJL7-F1
#
_cell.length_a   1.000
_cell.length_b   1.000
_cell.length_c   1.000
_cell.angle_alpha   90.00
_cell.angle_beta   90.00
_cell.angle_gamma   90.00
#
_symmetry.space_group_name_H-M   'P 1'
#
loop_
_entity.id
_entity.type
_entity.pdbx_description
1 polymer ?
#
loop_
_entity_poly.entity_id
_entity_poly.type
_entity_poly.pdbx_seq_one_letter_code
_entity_poly.pdbx_strand_id
1 'polypeptide(L)'
;MFLLREIVFYVFVALELLIIARVLLDLIQPNPYGSLPRRSYGRSYYTPRHPLVNLVYVITEPMLAPLRRVIPPLGMFDITPMVAIIIVGVVQRLVLALLPL
;
A
#
# COMPACT_ATOMS: atom_id res chain seq x y z
N MET A 1 18.92 -9.18 19.49
CA MET A 1 17.57 -9.68 19.15
C MET A 1 16.52 -8.58 19.32
N PHE A 2 16.42 -7.99 20.52
CA PHE A 2 15.50 -6.88 20.81
C PHE A 2 15.49 -5.74 19.76
N LEU A 3 16.65 -5.15 19.45
CA LEU A 3 16.72 -4.04 18.47
C LEU A 3 16.19 -4.41 17.08
N LEU A 4 16.49 -5.63 16.61
CA LEU A 4 16.02 -6.11 15.31
C LEU A 4 14.49 -6.22 15.30
N ARG A 5 13.90 -6.76 16.36
CA ARG A 5 12.45 -6.89 16.52
C ARG A 5 11.77 -5.52 16.49
N GLU A 6 12.32 -4.53 17.17
CA GLU A 6 11.80 -3.16 17.17
C GLU A 6 11.90 -2.51 15.78
N ILE A 7 13.04 -2.64 15.09
CA ILE A 7 13.19 -2.14 13.73
C ILE A 7 12.14 -2.76 12.81
N VAL A 8 11.97 -4.08 12.87
CA VAL A 8 10.97 -4.78 12.06
C VAL A 8 9.56 -4.29 12.38
N PHE A 9 9.22 -4.14 13.66
CA PHE A 9 7.95 -3.57 14.09
C PHE A 9 7.70 -2.19 13.48
N TYR A 10 8.66 -1.26 13.62
CA TYR A 10 8.51 0.10 13.10
C TYR A 10 8.45 0.14 11.57
N VAL A 11 9.15 -0.75 10.86
CA VAL A 11 9.04 -0.88 9.40
C VAL A 11 7.63 -1.29 9.00
N PHE A 12 7.05 -2.29 9.64
CA PHE A 12 5.67 -2.70 9.35
C PHE A 12 4.66 -1.60 9.68
N VAL A 13 4.81 -0.93 10.82
CA VAL A 13 3.97 0.23 11.19
C VAL A 13 4.08 1.34 10.15
N ALA A 14 5.29 1.67 9.68
CA ALA A 14 5.48 2.67 8.64
C ALA A 14 4.80 2.28 7.32
N LEU A 15 4.86 0.99 6.94
CA LEU A 15 4.16 0.48 5.77
C LEU A 15 2.63 0.57 5.93
N GLU A 16 2.08 0.19 7.07
CA GLU A 16 0.64 0.33 7.35
C GLU A 16 0.21 1.79 7.28
N LEU A 17 0.98 2.71 7.90
CA LEU A 17 0.70 4.15 7.84
C LEU A 17 0.75 4.69 6.41
N LEU A 18 1.68 4.24 5.58
CA LEU A 18 1.74 4.62 4.18
C LEU A 18 0.52 4.12 3.39
N ILE A 19 0.06 2.90 3.65
CA ILE A 19 -1.13 2.34 3.00
C ILE A 19 -2.40 3.06 3.50
N ILE A 20 -2.49 3.40 4.78
CA ILE A 20 -3.57 4.22 5.34
C ILE A 20 -3.54 5.62 4.70
N ALA A 21 -2.37 6.25 4.61
CA ALA A 21 -2.22 7.52 3.90
C ALA A 21 -2.66 7.39 2.45
N ARG A 22 -2.36 6.28 1.78
CA ARG A 22 -2.84 6.00 0.42
C ARG A 22 -4.38 5.92 0.36
N VAL A 23 -5.03 5.25 1.31
CA VAL A 23 -6.50 5.24 1.42
C VAL A 23 -7.04 6.66 1.56
N LEU A 24 -6.48 7.46 2.48
CA LEU A 24 -6.92 8.84 2.71
C LEU A 24 -6.70 9.72 1.48
N LEU A 25 -5.58 9.53 0.77
CA LEU A 25 -5.30 10.26 -0.45
C LEU A 25 -6.23 9.85 -1.59
N ASP A 26 -6.58 8.56 -1.69
CA ASP A 26 -7.55 8.06 -2.67
C ASP A 26 -8.97 8.61 -2.39
N LEU A 27 -9.30 9.01 -1.15
CA LEU A 27 -10.56 9.71 -0.84
C LEU A 27 -10.58 11.16 -1.37
N ILE A 28 -9.44 11.84 -1.35
CA ILE A 28 -9.32 13.25 -1.81
C ILE A 28 -9.11 13.30 -3.32
N GLN A 29 -8.29 12.38 -3.84
CA GLN A 29 -7.89 12.27 -5.24
C GLN A 29 -8.05 10.81 -5.67
N PRO A 30 -9.25 10.42 -6.14
CA PRO A 30 -9.54 9.06 -6.53
C PRO A 30 -8.52 8.55 -7.54
N ASN A 31 -7.90 7.43 -7.19
CA ASN A 31 -6.87 6.80 -7.97
C ASN A 31 -7.48 6.17 -9.25
N PRO A 32 -7.01 6.54 -10.46
CA PRO A 32 -7.59 6.07 -11.71
C PRO A 32 -7.29 4.61 -12.03
N TYR A 33 -6.50 3.88 -11.22
CA TYR A 33 -6.19 2.47 -11.54
C TYR A 33 -7.43 1.55 -11.61
N GLY A 34 -8.54 1.92 -10.98
CA GLY A 34 -9.79 1.17 -11.11
C GLY A 34 -10.45 1.27 -12.49
N SER A 35 -10.18 2.34 -13.23
CA SER A 35 -10.72 2.58 -14.57
C SER A 35 -9.72 2.29 -15.70
N LEU A 36 -8.46 2.00 -15.36
CA LEU A 36 -7.40 1.79 -16.34
C LEU A 36 -7.26 0.32 -16.76
N PRO A 37 -6.99 0.03 -18.05
CA PRO A 37 -6.71 -1.32 -18.51
C PRO A 37 -5.48 -1.93 -17.82
N ARG A 38 -5.46 -3.26 -17.63
CA ARG A 38 -4.36 -4.03 -16.98
C ARG A 38 -2.95 -3.75 -17.49
N ARG A 39 -2.79 -3.22 -18.71
CA ARG A 39 -1.50 -2.85 -19.32
C ARG A 39 -0.96 -1.50 -18.83
N SER A 40 -1.79 -0.69 -18.19
CA SER A 40 -1.45 0.67 -17.72
C SER A 40 -0.88 0.71 -16.31
N TYR A 41 -0.84 -0.41 -15.59
CA TYR A 41 -0.40 -0.56 -14.18
C TYR A 41 1.11 -0.33 -13.94
N GLY A 42 1.82 0.26 -14.90
CA GLY A 42 3.21 0.69 -14.79
C GLY A 42 3.52 2.00 -15.52
N ARG A 43 2.51 2.63 -16.14
CA ARG A 43 2.65 3.95 -16.77
C ARG A 43 2.11 4.97 -15.79
N SER A 44 3.01 5.58 -15.01
CA SER A 44 2.68 6.53 -13.95
C SER A 44 1.73 7.64 -14.44
N TYR A 45 0.45 7.53 -14.08
CA TYR A 45 -0.52 8.63 -14.13
C TYR A 45 -0.52 9.43 -12.82
N TYR A 46 0.60 9.40 -12.08
CA TYR A 46 0.81 10.23 -10.91
C TYR A 46 1.05 11.67 -11.36
N THR A 47 -0.03 12.43 -11.51
CA THR A 47 0.08 13.89 -11.56
C THR A 47 -0.73 14.61 -10.47
N PRO A 48 -0.66 14.20 -9.19
CA PRO A 48 -0.82 15.14 -8.09
C PRO A 48 0.24 16.25 -8.20
N ARG A 49 -0.20 17.51 -8.08
CA ARG A 49 0.69 18.69 -8.08
C ARG A 49 1.63 18.77 -6.86
N HIS A 50 1.54 17.82 -5.92
CA HIS A 50 2.23 17.88 -4.63
C HIS A 50 3.23 16.71 -4.47
N PRO A 51 4.53 16.99 -4.25
CA PRO A 51 5.59 15.97 -4.24
C PRO A 51 5.40 14.89 -3.15
N LEU A 52 4.86 15.27 -1.98
CA LEU A 52 4.60 14.32 -0.89
C LEU A 52 3.53 13.27 -1.26
N VAL A 53 2.51 13.66 -2.03
CA VAL A 53 1.48 12.73 -2.49
C VAL A 53 2.11 11.73 -3.44
N ASN A 54 2.91 12.20 -4.40
CA ASN A 54 3.61 11.33 -5.33
C ASN A 54 4.52 10.32 -4.62
N LEU A 55 5.20 10.75 -3.55
CA LEU A 55 6.07 9.89 -2.76
C LEU A 55 5.29 8.74 -2.10
N VAL A 56 4.16 9.03 -1.44
CA VAL A 56 3.29 7.98 -0.87
C VAL A 56 2.84 7.00 -1.96
N TYR A 57 2.48 7.53 -3.13
CA TYR A 57 2.00 6.70 -4.23
C TYR A 57 3.10 5.77 -4.78
N VAL A 58 4.31 6.29 -4.97
CA VAL A 58 5.47 5.52 -5.47
C VAL A 58 5.89 4.44 -4.48
N ILE A 59 5.87 4.71 -3.17
CA ILE A 59 6.28 3.72 -2.16
C ILE A 59 5.24 2.60 -2.04
N THR A 60 3.95 2.94 -2.13
CA THR A 60 2.87 1.95 -1.96
C THR A 60 2.58 1.15 -3.23
N GLU A 61 2.90 1.67 -4.41
CA GLU A 61 2.55 1.01 -5.69
C GLU A 61 3.13 -0.39 -5.87
N PRO A 62 4.42 -0.67 -5.57
CA PRO A 62 4.98 -2.02 -5.75
C PRO A 62 4.24 -3.10 -4.95
N MET A 63 3.63 -2.74 -3.82
CA MET A 63 2.83 -3.64 -2.99
C MET A 63 1.39 -3.76 -3.51
N LEU A 64 0.79 -2.65 -3.95
CA LEU A 64 -0.62 -2.61 -4.37
C LEU A 64 -0.84 -3.13 -5.80
N ALA A 65 0.08 -2.85 -6.73
CA ALA A 65 -0.07 -3.21 -8.14
C ALA A 65 -0.22 -4.72 -8.39
N PRO A 66 0.53 -5.63 -7.72
CA PRO A 66 0.30 -7.07 -7.82
C PRO A 66 -1.06 -7.49 -7.27
N LEU A 67 -1.48 -6.92 -6.13
CA LEU A 67 -2.75 -7.23 -5.48
C LEU A 67 -3.94 -6.82 -6.36
N ARG A 68 -3.86 -5.67 -7.03
CA ARG A 68 -4.89 -5.21 -8.01
C ARG A 68 -5.06 -6.13 -9.22
N ARG A 69 -4.11 -7.03 -9.49
CA ARG A 69 -4.29 -8.03 -10.57
C ARG A 69 -5.31 -9.10 -10.19
N VAL A 70 -5.43 -9.36 -8.89
CA VAL A 70 -6.31 -10.38 -8.32
C VAL A 70 -7.63 -9.74 -7.86
N ILE A 71 -7.55 -8.57 -7.26
CA ILE A 71 -8.69 -7.85 -6.71
C ILE A 71 -9.30 -6.97 -7.82
N PRO A 72 -10.51 -7.29 -8.32
CA PRO A 72 -11.17 -6.43 -9.29
C PRO A 72 -11.50 -5.07 -8.65
N PRO A 73 -11.35 -3.95 -9.39
CA PRO A 73 -11.75 -2.65 -8.87
C PRO A 73 -13.26 -2.58 -8.67
N LEU A 74 -13.69 -1.94 -7.57
CA LEU A 74 -15.11 -1.71 -7.29
C LEU A 74 -15.48 -0.30 -7.78
N GLY A 75 -15.84 -0.22 -9.07
CA GLY A 75 -16.13 1.05 -9.72
C GLY A 75 -14.89 1.95 -9.79
N MET A 76 -14.98 3.18 -9.27
CA MET A 76 -13.86 4.11 -9.21
C MET A 76 -13.01 3.98 -7.94
N PHE A 77 -13.44 3.17 -6.97
CA PHE A 77 -12.75 3.03 -5.69
C PHE A 77 -11.84 1.80 -5.70
N ASP A 78 -10.59 2.03 -5.31
CA ASP A 78 -9.62 0.97 -5.13
C ASP A 78 -9.72 0.41 -3.71
N ILE A 79 -10.25 -0.80 -3.58
CA ILE A 79 -10.30 -1.54 -2.30
C ILE A 79 -8.97 -2.24 -1.97
N THR A 80 -8.03 -2.27 -2.91
CA THR A 80 -6.76 -2.97 -2.74
C THR A 80 -5.94 -2.49 -1.54
N PRO A 81 -5.86 -1.18 -1.23
CA PRO A 81 -5.19 -0.70 -0.02
C PRO A 81 -5.77 -1.29 1.27
N MET A 82 -7.09 -1.47 1.36
CA MET A 82 -7.72 -2.10 2.53
C MET A 82 -7.28 -3.56 2.70
N VAL A 83 -7.27 -4.31 1.61
CA VAL A 83 -6.79 -5.71 1.63
C VAL A 83 -5.30 -5.77 1.95
N ALA A 84 -4.51 -4.82 1.45
CA ALA A 84 -3.09 -4.72 1.73
C ALA A 84 -2.81 -4.47 3.23
N ILE A 85 -3.59 -3.63 3.91
CA ILE A 85 -3.47 -3.42 5.37
C ILE A 85 -3.63 -4.75 6.11
N ILE A 86 -4.65 -5.55 5.76
CA ILE A 86 -4.90 -6.84 6.39
C ILE A 86 -3.72 -7.79 6.16
N ILE A 87 -3.23 -7.89 4.91
CA ILE A 87 -2.10 -8.75 4.56
C ILE A 87 -0.83 -8.33 5.32
N VAL A 88 -0.52 -7.03 5.33
CA VAL A 88 0.67 -6.50 6.01
C VAL A 88 0.60 -6.77 7.51
N GLY A 89 -0.56 -6.58 8.15
CA GLY A 89 -0.74 -6.87 9.58
C GLY A 89 -0.60 -8.36 9.91
N VAL A 90 -1.10 -9.26 9.06
CA VAL A 90 -0.89 -10.71 9.23
C VAL A 90 0.59 -11.08 9.09
N VAL A 91 1.26 -10.54 8.06
CA VAL A 91 2.69 -10.78 7.82
C VAL A 91 3.52 -10.22 8.98
N GLN A 92 3.22 -9.04 9.49
CA GLN A 92 3.90 -8.46 10.66
C GLN A 92 3.82 -9.38 11.87
N ARG A 93 2.61 -9.87 12.21
CA ARG A 93 2.42 -10.79 13.35
C ARG A 93 3.19 -12.08 13.18
N LEU A 94 3.17 -12.66 11.97
CA LEU A 94 3.91 -13.87 11.66
C LEU A 94 5.43 -13.64 11.79
N VAL A 95 5.95 -12.58 11.19
CA VAL A 95 7.39 -12.25 11.25
C VAL A 95 7.83 -12.00 12.69
N LEU A 96 7.08 -11.22 13.47
CA LEU A 96 7.41 -10.95 14.87
C LEU A 96 7.29 -12.18 15.77
N ALA A 97 6.41 -13.13 15.45
CA ALA A 97 6.30 -14.40 16.18
C ALA A 97 7.48 -15.35 15.89
N LEU A 98 8.06 -15.28 14.69
CA LEU A 98 9.24 -16.07 14.30
C LEU A 98 10.55 -15.46 14.80
N LEU A 99 10.56 -14.15 15.11
CA LEU A 99 11.72 -13.49 15.70
C LEU A 99 11.80 -13.84 17.19
N PRO A 100 12.89 -14.47 17.65
CA PRO A 100 13.06 -14.80 19.06
C PRO A 100 13.16 -13.53 19.92
N LEU A 101 12.62 -13.61 21.15
CA LEU A 101 12.55 -12.53 22.14
C LEU A 101 13.94 -12.02 22.54
#